data_AF-A0A661NH89-F1
#
_entry.id   AF-A0A661NH89-F1
#
_cell.length_a   1.000
_cell.length_b   1.000
_cell.length_c   1.000
_cell.angle_alpha   90.00
_cell.angle_beta   90.00
_cell.angle_gamma   90.00
#
_symmetry.space_group_name_H-M   'P 1'
#
loop_
_entity.id
_entity.type
_entity.pdbx_description
1 polymer ?
#
loop_
_entity_poly.entity_id
_entity_poly.type
_entity_poly.pdbx_seq_one_letter_code
_entity_poly.pdbx_strand_id
1 'polypeptide(L)'
;MSFVKLSVADFRPAQPPGDEQVAEFLAQHEQEVRKYYDDNSDRYHKPRQVQLAHVFFEVRPEYDSEQVQEKKEQAEISLDNLKKKASFEEEAKEYSEDDATKDKGGKLPLSTREALVARWGEKFAQAVFDLEEGQLSGVVRSDKGFHVVKCLKVIAAEDHSFDEVKKDIARQLLLDRQARQAARREAERLLAGLHSGKSLEELLGNEPDKKTKQDQDERKAGQPRVRDTGLFARLGAYIPGLGMDQDVARAAFSLSMDKPVPDKVFPIGGSGPNAAFVVFKLVKRQDPDMKQYPQAKERIRKMLLSRRRPAQLAAWLKQARHQADIQANQAFLADITPPGMRGRS
;
A
#
# COMPACT_ATOMS: atom_id res chain seq x y z
N MET A 1 15.48 -24.86 11.60
CA MET A 1 16.05 -24.12 12.74
C MET A 1 14.94 -23.83 13.72
N SER A 2 15.25 -23.72 15.01
CA SER A 2 14.31 -23.19 16.00
C SER A 2 14.51 -21.69 16.11
N PHE A 3 13.42 -20.93 16.31
CA PHE A 3 13.46 -19.48 16.34
C PHE A 3 12.43 -18.90 17.30
N VAL A 4 12.72 -17.69 17.77
CA VAL A 4 11.79 -16.79 18.43
C VAL A 4 11.66 -15.54 17.55
N LYS A 5 10.41 -15.13 17.29
CA LYS A 5 10.08 -13.88 16.61
C LYS A 5 9.49 -12.92 17.65
N LEU A 6 10.15 -11.78 17.85
CA LEU A 6 9.73 -10.71 18.74
C LEU A 6 9.11 -9.59 17.91
N SER A 7 7.77 -9.48 17.93
CA SER A 7 7.08 -8.41 17.19
C SER A 7 7.36 -7.06 17.85
N VAL A 8 7.73 -6.03 17.09
CA VAL A 8 7.95 -4.68 17.65
C VAL A 8 6.69 -4.15 18.34
N ALA A 9 5.51 -4.51 17.84
CA ALA A 9 4.23 -4.11 18.43
C ALA A 9 4.05 -4.59 19.88
N ASP A 10 4.61 -5.76 20.23
CA ASP A 10 4.49 -6.36 21.58
C ASP A 10 5.36 -5.60 22.62
N PHE A 11 6.25 -4.72 22.16
CA PHE A 11 7.18 -3.96 22.99
C PHE A 11 6.83 -2.47 23.06
N ARG A 12 5.63 -2.07 22.60
CA ARG A 12 5.16 -0.69 22.77
C ARG A 12 5.05 -0.38 24.27
N PRO A 13 5.61 0.75 24.73
CA PRO A 13 5.52 1.13 26.14
C PRO A 13 4.06 1.35 26.53
N ALA A 14 3.72 0.98 27.77
CA ALA A 14 2.36 1.07 28.30
C ALA A 14 1.87 2.52 28.38
N GLN A 15 2.79 3.47 28.58
CA GLN A 15 2.51 4.89 28.58
C GLN A 15 3.16 5.54 27.35
N PRO A 16 2.47 6.45 26.66
CA PRO A 16 3.08 7.20 25.56
C PRO A 16 4.19 8.12 26.10
N PRO A 17 5.14 8.52 25.25
CA PRO A 17 6.17 9.49 25.62
C PRO A 17 5.55 10.79 26.13
N GLY A 18 6.10 11.32 27.23
CA GLY A 18 5.69 12.61 27.79
C GLY A 18 6.10 13.78 26.90
N ASP A 19 5.46 14.93 27.08
CA ASP A 19 5.65 16.09 26.20
C ASP A 19 7.10 16.61 26.16
N GLU A 20 7.85 16.50 27.27
CA GLU A 20 9.27 16.85 27.32
C GLU A 20 10.11 15.95 26.41
N GLN A 21 9.87 14.63 26.46
CA GLN A 21 10.57 13.67 25.60
C GLN A 21 10.21 13.89 24.12
N VAL A 22 8.96 14.24 23.84
CA VAL A 22 8.51 14.59 22.48
C VAL A 22 9.19 15.86 21.99
N ALA A 23 9.30 16.89 22.84
CA ALA A 23 9.96 18.14 22.50
C ALA A 23 11.47 17.94 22.23
N GLU A 24 12.16 17.17 23.08
CA GLU A 24 13.57 16.82 22.87
C GLU A 24 13.77 16.03 21.57
N PHE A 25 12.92 15.02 21.33
CA PHE A 25 12.97 14.25 20.09
C PHE A 25 12.75 15.13 18.87
N LEU A 26 11.74 16.00 18.90
CA LEU A 26 11.44 16.91 17.79
C LEU A 26 12.62 17.85 17.52
N ALA A 27 13.28 18.37 18.56
CA ALA A 27 14.46 19.24 18.41
C ALA A 27 15.65 18.53 17.73
N GLN A 28 15.82 17.23 17.97
CA GLN A 28 16.92 16.43 17.40
C GLN A 28 16.57 15.79 16.05
N HIS A 29 15.28 15.63 15.74
CA HIS A 29 14.80 14.83 14.61
C HIS A 29 13.74 15.55 13.77
N GLU A 30 13.71 16.88 13.76
CA GLU A 30 12.72 17.67 13.01
C GLU A 30 12.66 17.29 11.53
N GLN A 31 13.81 17.06 10.87
CA GLN A 31 13.86 16.64 9.47
C GLN A 31 13.17 15.29 9.22
N GLU A 32 13.28 14.35 10.16
CA GLU A 32 12.61 13.04 10.10
C GLU A 32 11.10 13.21 10.27
N VAL A 33 10.68 14.05 11.22
CA VAL A 33 9.27 14.39 11.47
C VAL A 33 8.66 15.09 10.26
N ARG A 34 9.38 16.03 9.64
CA ARG A 34 8.96 16.72 8.43
C ARG A 34 8.86 15.77 7.25
N LYS A 35 9.86 14.92 7.06
CA LYS A 35 9.81 13.90 6.00
C LYS A 35 8.60 12.98 6.17
N TYR A 36 8.28 12.56 7.40
CA TYR A 36 7.10 11.74 7.64
C TYR A 36 5.80 12.48 7.29
N TYR A 37 5.70 13.76 7.62
CA TYR A 37 4.56 14.59 7.21
C TYR A 37 4.41 14.64 5.69
N ASP A 38 5.50 14.97 4.98
CA ASP A 38 5.49 15.11 3.52
C ASP A 38 5.20 13.76 2.82
N ASP A 39 5.80 12.66 3.27
CA ASP A 39 5.57 11.29 2.75
C ASP A 39 4.14 10.79 3.02
N ASN A 40 3.44 11.38 3.98
CA ASN A 40 2.08 11.01 4.37
C ASN A 40 1.09 12.16 4.16
N SER A 41 1.35 13.03 3.19
CA SER A 41 0.53 14.21 2.85
C SER A 41 -0.97 13.92 2.82
N ASP A 42 -1.39 12.80 2.22
CA ASP A 42 -2.82 12.43 2.11
C ASP A 42 -3.52 12.22 3.47
N ARG A 43 -2.77 12.00 4.55
CA ARG A 43 -3.31 11.90 5.91
C ARG A 43 -3.61 13.27 6.53
N TYR A 44 -2.92 14.30 6.06
CA TYR A 44 -2.94 15.65 6.62
C TYR A 44 -3.62 16.66 5.68
N HIS A 45 -3.65 16.37 4.39
CA HIS A 45 -4.27 17.19 3.35
C HIS A 45 -5.36 16.36 2.67
N LYS A 46 -6.57 16.38 3.22
CA LYS A 46 -7.74 15.79 2.59
C LYS A 46 -8.51 16.89 1.87
N PRO A 47 -8.53 16.91 0.53
CA PRO A 47 -9.33 17.88 -0.20
C PRO A 47 -10.81 17.67 0.07
N ARG A 48 -11.60 18.73 -0.12
CA ARG A 48 -13.07 18.65 -0.10
C ARG A 48 -13.54 17.61 -1.12
N GLN A 49 -14.50 16.79 -0.72
CA GLN A 49 -15.14 15.79 -1.58
C GLN A 49 -16.65 15.96 -1.57
N VAL A 50 -17.27 15.65 -2.70
CA VAL A 50 -18.73 15.60 -2.82
C VAL A 50 -19.16 14.23 -3.34
N GLN A 51 -20.28 13.74 -2.81
CA GLN A 51 -21.00 12.61 -3.39
C GLN A 51 -22.21 13.16 -4.12
N LEU A 52 -22.31 12.84 -5.41
CA LEU A 52 -23.35 13.37 -6.29
C LEU A 52 -24.23 12.22 -6.77
N ALA A 53 -25.46 12.53 -7.14
CA ALA A 53 -26.28 11.72 -8.02
C ALA A 53 -26.60 12.52 -9.28
N HIS A 54 -26.64 11.86 -10.44
CA HIS A 54 -26.98 12.53 -11.70
C HIS A 54 -28.08 11.81 -12.48
N VAL A 55 -28.81 12.59 -13.28
CA VAL A 55 -29.60 12.10 -14.42
C VAL A 55 -28.89 12.61 -15.66
N PHE A 56 -28.32 11.70 -16.44
CA PHE A 56 -27.47 12.00 -17.58
C PHE A 56 -28.21 11.83 -18.91
N PHE A 57 -28.06 12.79 -19.80
CA PHE A 57 -28.59 12.79 -21.17
C PHE A 57 -27.41 12.94 -22.13
N GLU A 58 -27.11 11.86 -22.86
CA GLU A 58 -25.93 11.75 -23.70
C GLU A 58 -26.02 12.67 -24.92
N VAL A 59 -24.93 13.35 -25.23
CA VAL A 59 -24.75 14.05 -26.50
C VAL A 59 -23.53 13.47 -27.20
N ARG A 60 -23.77 12.85 -28.35
CA ARG A 60 -22.72 12.23 -29.16
C ARG A 60 -22.16 13.22 -30.18
N PRO A 61 -20.91 13.05 -30.63
CA PRO A 61 -20.30 13.95 -31.62
C PRO A 61 -21.07 14.07 -32.93
N GLU A 62 -21.87 13.06 -33.28
CA GLU A 62 -22.65 13.00 -34.52
C GLU A 62 -23.99 13.74 -34.43
N TYR A 63 -24.37 14.24 -33.23
CA TYR A 63 -25.65 14.91 -33.04
C TYR A 63 -25.67 16.29 -33.69
N ASP A 64 -26.73 16.58 -34.43
CA ASP A 64 -27.00 17.92 -34.94
C ASP A 64 -27.57 18.85 -33.84
N SER A 65 -27.79 20.12 -34.18
CA SER A 65 -28.30 21.10 -33.22
C SER A 65 -29.70 20.78 -32.69
N GLU A 66 -30.54 20.12 -33.47
CA GLU A 66 -31.90 19.75 -33.07
C GLU A 66 -31.85 18.60 -32.06
N GLN A 67 -31.02 17.58 -32.31
CA GLN A 67 -30.79 16.47 -31.40
C GLN A 67 -30.13 16.92 -30.08
N VAL A 68 -29.17 17.86 -30.14
CA VAL A 68 -28.58 18.46 -28.92
C VAL A 68 -29.63 19.22 -28.12
N GLN A 69 -30.53 19.95 -28.80
CA GLN A 69 -31.60 20.70 -28.16
C GLN A 69 -32.64 19.76 -27.52
N GLU A 70 -33.00 18.65 -28.17
CA GLU A 70 -33.87 17.62 -27.61
C GLU A 70 -33.29 17.05 -26.29
N LYS A 71 -31.99 16.75 -26.25
CA LYS A 71 -31.32 16.28 -25.02
C LYS A 71 -31.35 17.31 -23.90
N LYS A 72 -31.28 18.59 -24.24
CA LYS A 72 -31.39 19.68 -23.27
C LYS A 72 -32.82 19.77 -22.73
N GLU A 73 -33.83 19.68 -23.58
CA GLU A 73 -35.24 19.72 -23.19
C GLU A 73 -35.61 18.53 -22.30
N GLN A 74 -35.11 17.33 -22.62
CA GLN A 74 -35.25 16.15 -21.76
C GLN A 74 -34.67 16.40 -20.36
N ALA A 75 -33.49 17.01 -20.27
CA ALA A 75 -32.89 17.39 -18.98
C ALA A 75 -33.70 18.46 -18.24
N GLU A 76 -34.28 19.43 -18.94
CA GLU A 76 -35.15 20.47 -18.36
C GLU A 76 -36.44 19.87 -17.80
N ILE A 77 -37.06 18.91 -18.50
CA ILE A 77 -38.23 18.17 -18.03
C ILE A 77 -37.90 17.39 -16.75
N SER A 78 -36.79 16.65 -16.73
CA SER A 78 -36.38 15.92 -15.52
C SER A 78 -36.08 16.84 -14.34
N LEU A 79 -35.47 18.00 -14.59
CA LEU A 79 -35.28 19.01 -13.54
C LEU A 79 -36.61 19.49 -12.96
N ASP A 80 -37.61 19.74 -13.80
CA ASP A 80 -38.93 20.19 -13.36
C ASP A 80 -39.70 19.11 -12.59
N ASN A 81 -39.57 17.84 -12.98
CA ASN A 81 -40.09 16.70 -12.21
C ASN A 81 -39.47 16.65 -10.80
N LEU A 82 -38.14 16.79 -10.73
CA LEU A 82 -37.41 16.77 -9.47
C LEU A 82 -37.76 17.96 -8.56
N LYS A 83 -37.97 19.16 -9.12
CA LYS A 83 -38.47 20.32 -8.36
C LYS A 83 -39.89 20.10 -7.80
N LYS A 84 -40.72 19.31 -8.48
CA LYS A 84 -42.05 18.89 -8.01
C LYS A 84 -41.99 17.73 -6.99
N LYS A 85 -40.80 17.45 -6.44
CA LYS A 85 -40.52 16.42 -5.42
C LYS A 85 -40.65 14.97 -5.92
N ALA A 86 -40.41 14.72 -7.21
CA ALA A 86 -40.14 13.36 -7.68
C ALA A 86 -38.92 12.74 -6.96
N SER A 87 -38.89 11.42 -6.83
CA SER A 87 -37.72 10.71 -6.31
C SER A 87 -36.57 10.80 -7.31
N PHE A 88 -35.40 11.24 -6.87
CA PHE A 88 -34.21 11.31 -7.74
C PHE A 88 -33.80 9.92 -8.23
N GLU A 89 -33.98 8.88 -7.41
CA GLU A 89 -33.60 7.52 -7.80
C GLU A 89 -34.51 6.98 -8.92
N GLU A 90 -35.81 7.28 -8.87
CA GLU A 90 -36.75 6.87 -9.91
C GLU A 90 -36.53 7.67 -11.19
N GLU A 91 -36.29 8.99 -11.08
CA GLU A 91 -35.98 9.84 -12.24
C GLU A 91 -34.70 9.36 -12.95
N ALA A 92 -33.65 9.02 -12.17
CA ALA A 92 -32.42 8.47 -12.71
C ALA A 92 -32.65 7.12 -13.39
N LYS A 93 -33.44 6.23 -12.77
CA LYS A 93 -33.72 4.91 -13.32
C LYS A 93 -34.50 4.96 -14.63
N GLU A 94 -35.50 5.84 -14.71
CA GLU A 94 -36.39 5.95 -15.87
C GLU A 94 -35.73 6.69 -17.04
N TYR A 95 -35.07 7.82 -16.76
CA TYR A 95 -34.65 8.76 -17.81
C TYR A 95 -33.13 8.87 -18.01
N SER A 96 -32.30 8.41 -17.08
CA SER A 96 -30.86 8.54 -17.24
C SER A 96 -30.31 7.56 -18.27
N GLU A 97 -29.46 8.08 -19.13
CA GLU A 97 -28.69 7.33 -20.14
C GLU A 97 -27.32 6.87 -19.62
N ASP A 98 -27.06 6.97 -18.31
CA ASP A 98 -25.88 6.40 -17.68
C ASP A 98 -26.17 5.00 -17.16
N ASP A 99 -25.96 4.00 -18.01
CA ASP A 99 -26.15 2.59 -17.69
C ASP A 99 -25.35 2.12 -16.46
N ALA A 100 -24.25 2.80 -16.10
CA ALA A 100 -23.44 2.38 -14.95
C ALA A 100 -24.09 2.72 -13.60
N THR A 101 -24.95 3.74 -13.56
CA THR A 101 -25.49 4.31 -12.31
C THR A 101 -27.00 4.49 -12.27
N LYS A 102 -27.72 4.45 -13.40
CA LYS A 102 -29.19 4.65 -13.43
C LYS A 102 -29.95 3.72 -12.49
N ASP A 103 -29.62 2.44 -12.47
CA ASP A 103 -30.23 1.43 -11.57
C ASP A 103 -29.78 1.56 -10.10
N LYS A 104 -28.82 2.45 -9.83
CA LYS A 104 -28.31 2.79 -8.49
C LYS A 104 -28.72 4.22 -8.10
N GLY A 105 -29.76 4.76 -8.74
CA GLY A 105 -30.28 6.09 -8.49
C GLY A 105 -29.34 7.22 -8.93
N GLY A 106 -28.53 6.97 -9.96
CA GLY A 106 -27.58 7.94 -10.50
C GLY A 106 -26.37 8.21 -9.61
N LYS A 107 -26.16 7.43 -8.54
CA LYS A 107 -25.13 7.69 -7.52
C LYS A 107 -23.72 7.55 -8.07
N LEU A 108 -22.95 8.63 -7.94
CA LEU A 108 -21.54 8.71 -8.30
C LEU A 108 -20.64 8.46 -7.07
N PRO A 109 -19.38 8.01 -7.28
CA PRO A 109 -18.40 7.92 -6.21
C PRO A 109 -18.11 9.30 -5.58
N LEU A 110 -17.66 9.31 -4.33
CA LEU A 110 -17.06 10.49 -3.71
C LEU A 110 -15.92 11.01 -4.60
N SER A 111 -15.99 12.29 -4.95
CA SER A 111 -15.10 12.90 -5.94
C SER A 111 -14.55 14.22 -5.42
N THR A 112 -13.25 14.46 -5.66
CA THR A 112 -12.65 15.80 -5.54
C THR A 112 -12.97 16.61 -6.79
N ARG A 113 -12.70 17.93 -6.75
CA ARG A 113 -12.86 18.80 -7.92
C ARG A 113 -12.07 18.28 -9.12
N GLU A 114 -10.82 17.86 -8.91
CA GLU A 114 -9.92 17.35 -9.95
C GLU A 114 -10.49 16.09 -10.60
N ALA A 115 -11.07 15.19 -9.80
CA ALA A 115 -11.71 13.98 -10.31
C ALA A 115 -12.95 14.31 -11.17
N LEU A 116 -13.73 15.33 -10.80
CA LEU A 116 -14.86 15.80 -11.60
C LEU A 116 -14.38 16.42 -12.92
N VAL A 117 -13.36 17.28 -12.88
CA VAL A 117 -12.76 17.90 -14.08
C VAL A 117 -12.24 16.83 -15.03
N ALA A 118 -11.50 15.85 -14.53
CA ALA A 118 -10.92 14.78 -15.35
C ALA A 118 -11.99 13.91 -16.04
N ARG A 119 -13.18 13.78 -15.44
CA ARG A 119 -14.22 12.87 -15.94
C ARG A 119 -15.29 13.55 -16.80
N TRP A 120 -15.65 14.79 -16.50
CA TRP A 120 -16.78 15.51 -17.12
C TRP A 120 -16.44 16.95 -17.57
N GLY A 121 -15.22 17.43 -17.30
CA GLY A 121 -14.74 18.74 -17.73
C GLY A 121 -14.95 19.85 -16.69
N GLU A 122 -14.24 20.96 -16.90
CA GLU A 122 -14.17 22.10 -15.98
C GLU A 122 -15.55 22.72 -15.70
N LYS A 123 -16.38 22.88 -16.74
CA LYS A 123 -17.73 23.47 -16.62
C LYS A 123 -18.65 22.64 -15.72
N PHE A 124 -18.57 21.32 -15.84
CA PHE A 124 -19.36 20.43 -14.99
C PHE A 124 -18.90 20.55 -13.54
N ALA A 125 -17.60 20.42 -13.29
CA ALA A 125 -17.03 20.52 -11.95
C ALA A 125 -17.39 21.85 -11.28
N GLN A 126 -17.26 22.98 -11.99
CA GLN A 126 -17.59 24.31 -11.46
C GLN A 126 -19.07 24.43 -11.07
N ALA A 127 -19.98 23.81 -11.81
CA ALA A 127 -21.42 23.93 -11.56
C ALA A 127 -21.91 23.07 -10.38
N VAL A 128 -21.23 21.95 -10.10
CA VAL A 128 -21.73 20.94 -9.14
C VAL A 128 -20.88 20.78 -7.90
N PHE A 129 -19.59 21.14 -7.96
CA PHE A 129 -18.69 20.92 -6.83
C PHE A 129 -19.15 21.72 -5.62
N ASP A 130 -19.59 22.98 -5.79
CA ASP A 130 -19.99 23.86 -4.69
C ASP A 130 -21.44 23.71 -4.22
N LEU A 131 -22.13 22.66 -4.69
CA LEU A 131 -23.47 22.33 -4.18
C LEU A 131 -23.42 21.92 -2.70
N GLU A 132 -24.37 22.43 -1.93
CA GLU A 132 -24.63 22.03 -0.56
C GLU A 132 -25.30 20.66 -0.49
N GLU A 133 -25.16 19.97 0.64
CA GLU A 133 -25.79 18.66 0.83
C GLU A 133 -27.32 18.75 0.66
N GLY A 134 -27.87 17.89 -0.19
CA GLY A 134 -29.29 17.88 -0.57
C GLY A 134 -29.65 18.83 -1.70
N GLN A 135 -28.76 19.75 -2.10
CA GLN A 135 -29.04 20.74 -3.14
C GLN A 135 -29.14 20.09 -4.53
N LEU A 136 -30.11 20.57 -5.32
CA LEU A 136 -30.33 20.21 -6.72
C LEU A 136 -29.74 21.31 -7.62
N SER A 137 -29.00 20.91 -8.66
CA SER A 137 -28.46 21.82 -9.68
C SER A 137 -29.53 22.25 -10.68
N GLY A 138 -29.20 23.23 -11.52
CA GLY A 138 -29.87 23.39 -12.82
C GLY A 138 -29.43 22.30 -13.83
N VAL A 139 -29.79 22.47 -15.09
CA VAL A 139 -29.22 21.65 -16.18
C VAL A 139 -27.77 22.06 -16.41
N VAL A 140 -26.85 21.11 -16.22
CA VAL A 140 -25.41 21.32 -16.34
C VAL A 140 -24.90 20.69 -17.63
N ARG A 141 -24.16 21.46 -18.43
CA ARG A 141 -23.50 20.96 -19.64
C ARG A 141 -22.10 20.43 -19.31
N SER A 142 -21.81 19.21 -19.74
CA SER A 142 -20.48 18.59 -19.74
C SER A 142 -19.98 18.36 -21.17
N ASP A 143 -18.79 17.80 -21.32
CA ASP A 143 -18.27 17.37 -22.62
C ASP A 143 -19.08 16.20 -23.23
N LYS A 144 -19.81 15.43 -22.42
CA LYS A 144 -20.49 14.20 -22.83
C LYS A 144 -22.00 14.35 -23.01
N GLY A 145 -22.60 15.46 -22.58
CA GLY A 145 -24.04 15.52 -22.42
C GLY A 145 -24.52 16.56 -21.41
N PHE A 146 -25.82 16.53 -21.17
CA PHE A 146 -26.50 17.33 -20.16
C PHE A 146 -26.76 16.50 -18.91
N HIS A 147 -26.76 17.17 -17.77
CA HIS A 147 -26.90 16.54 -16.46
C HIS A 147 -27.85 17.34 -15.59
N VAL A 148 -28.67 16.64 -14.82
CA VAL A 148 -29.30 17.20 -13.61
C VAL A 148 -28.66 16.51 -12.42
N VAL A 149 -28.12 17.28 -11.47
CA VAL A 149 -27.27 16.75 -10.40
C VAL A 149 -27.83 17.11 -9.04
N LYS A 150 -27.81 16.16 -8.12
CA LYS A 150 -28.09 16.39 -6.70
C LYS A 150 -26.86 16.07 -5.87
N CYS A 151 -26.49 16.98 -4.98
CA CYS A 151 -25.47 16.69 -3.98
C CYS A 151 -26.09 15.83 -2.87
N LEU A 152 -25.54 14.65 -2.65
CA LEU A 152 -25.99 13.71 -1.64
C LEU A 152 -25.22 13.84 -0.34
N LYS A 153 -23.93 14.22 -0.41
CA LYS A 153 -23.04 14.34 0.74
C LYS A 153 -21.90 15.30 0.45
N VAL A 154 -21.55 16.13 1.42
CA VAL A 154 -20.33 16.95 1.39
C VAL A 154 -19.37 16.48 2.48
N ILE A 155 -18.12 16.20 2.12
CA ILE A 155 -17.00 16.00 3.06
C ILE A 155 -16.13 17.25 2.96
N ALA A 156 -16.04 18.01 4.05
CA ALA A 156 -15.22 19.21 4.12
C ALA A 156 -13.74 18.90 3.89
N ALA A 157 -12.98 19.89 3.42
CA ALA A 157 -11.53 19.77 3.38
C ALA A 157 -10.98 19.70 4.82
N GLU A 158 -10.06 18.79 5.07
CA GLU A 158 -9.26 18.75 6.29
C GLU A 158 -7.81 19.04 5.88
N ASP A 159 -7.29 20.18 6.34
CA ASP A 159 -5.92 20.59 6.08
C ASP A 159 -5.23 20.82 7.42
N HIS A 160 -4.30 19.94 7.76
CA HIS A 160 -3.49 20.00 8.95
C HIS A 160 -2.07 20.40 8.57
N SER A 161 -1.68 21.61 8.96
CA SER A 161 -0.32 22.11 8.76
C SER A 161 0.71 21.31 9.55
N PHE A 162 1.96 21.32 9.09
CA PHE A 162 3.06 20.68 9.81
C PHE A 162 3.15 21.14 11.26
N ASP A 163 2.96 22.43 11.54
CA ASP A 163 3.07 22.97 12.89
C ASP A 163 2.00 22.44 13.85
N GLU A 164 0.81 22.16 13.35
CA GLU A 164 -0.29 21.58 14.13
C GLU A 164 -0.01 20.13 14.51
N VAL A 165 0.55 19.33 13.59
CA VAL A 165 0.70 17.88 13.78
C VAL A 165 2.11 17.40 14.13
N LYS A 166 3.13 18.26 14.06
CA LYS A 166 4.54 17.84 14.28
C LYS A 166 4.77 17.17 15.63
N LYS A 167 4.06 17.60 16.69
CA LYS A 167 4.17 16.97 18.02
C LYS A 167 3.57 15.57 18.04
N ASP A 168 2.45 15.36 17.35
CA ASP A 168 1.82 14.05 17.29
C ASP A 168 2.62 13.08 16.42
N ILE A 169 3.18 13.56 15.31
CA ILE A 169 4.12 12.81 14.49
C ILE A 169 5.36 12.44 15.30
N ALA A 170 5.97 13.41 15.99
CA ALA A 170 7.13 13.16 16.84
C ALA A 170 6.83 12.12 17.94
N ARG A 171 5.66 12.21 18.58
CA ARG A 171 5.22 11.24 19.58
C ARG A 171 5.07 9.84 18.99
N GLN A 172 4.49 9.73 17.80
CA GLN A 172 4.34 8.44 17.11
C GLN A 172 5.71 7.83 16.76
N LEU A 173 6.60 8.62 16.14
CA LEU A 173 7.93 8.15 15.75
C LEU A 173 8.79 7.76 16.96
N LEU A 174 8.69 8.53 18.05
CA LEU A 174 9.38 8.22 19.30
C LEU A 174 8.84 6.93 19.92
N LEU A 175 7.52 6.74 19.93
CA LEU A 175 6.89 5.50 20.41
C LEU A 175 7.37 4.28 19.62
N ASP A 176 7.37 4.37 18.29
CA ASP A 176 7.83 3.29 17.41
C ASP A 176 9.33 3.01 17.59
N ARG A 177 10.15 4.05 17.79
CA ARG A 177 11.58 3.92 18.08
C ARG A 177 11.82 3.22 19.42
N GLN A 178 11.14 3.64 20.48
CA GLN A 178 11.25 3.02 21.80
C GLN A 178 10.83 1.54 21.77
N ALA A 179 9.72 1.23 21.11
CA ALA A 179 9.25 -0.14 20.94
C ALA A 179 10.28 -1.00 20.19
N ARG A 180 10.84 -0.48 19.10
CA ARG A 180 11.85 -1.18 18.31
C ARG A 180 13.15 -1.39 19.09
N GLN A 181 13.59 -0.41 19.87
CA GLN A 181 14.76 -0.55 20.73
C GLN A 181 14.53 -1.57 21.85
N ALA A 182 13.35 -1.58 22.47
CA ALA A 182 13.00 -2.55 23.50
C ALA A 182 12.97 -3.98 22.94
N ALA A 183 12.32 -4.20 21.79
CA ALA A 183 12.32 -5.49 21.10
C ALA A 183 13.73 -5.94 20.71
N ARG A 184 14.58 -5.01 20.25
CA ARG A 184 15.98 -5.31 19.92
C ARG A 184 16.78 -5.74 21.14
N ARG A 185 16.68 -5.01 22.26
CA ARG A 185 17.38 -5.35 23.51
C ARG A 185 16.99 -6.73 24.01
N GLU A 186 15.70 -7.06 23.94
CA GLU A 186 15.22 -8.40 24.30
C GLU A 186 15.75 -9.47 23.36
N ALA A 187 15.78 -9.21 22.04
CA ALA A 187 16.39 -10.12 21.08
C ALA A 187 17.88 -10.37 21.39
N GLU A 188 18.62 -9.31 21.72
CA GLU A 188 20.04 -9.39 22.05
C GLU A 188 20.27 -10.15 23.37
N ARG A 189 19.39 -9.97 24.36
CA ARG A 189 19.38 -10.77 25.60
C ARG A 189 19.19 -12.25 25.32
N LEU A 190 18.20 -12.61 24.48
CA LEU A 190 17.96 -14.00 24.09
C LEU A 190 19.16 -14.59 23.32
N LEU A 191 19.77 -13.80 22.42
CA LEU A 191 20.93 -14.24 21.66
C LEU A 191 22.15 -14.49 22.55
N ALA A 192 22.45 -13.58 23.47
CA ALA A 192 23.53 -13.76 24.45
C ALA A 192 23.28 -15.00 25.33
N GLY A 193 22.02 -15.23 25.72
CA GLY A 193 21.60 -16.46 26.40
C GLY A 193 21.92 -17.73 25.60
N LEU A 194 21.61 -17.74 24.30
CA LEU A 194 21.93 -18.85 23.42
C LEU A 194 23.44 -19.10 23.29
N HIS A 195 24.25 -18.04 23.22
CA HIS A 195 25.72 -18.15 23.21
C HIS A 195 26.27 -18.71 24.52
N SER A 196 25.60 -18.44 25.65
CA SER A 196 25.95 -19.01 26.95
C SER A 196 25.50 -20.47 27.15
N GLY A 197 24.87 -21.08 26.14
CA GLY A 197 24.46 -22.49 26.16
C GLY A 197 23.03 -22.75 26.61
N LYS A 198 22.27 -21.72 27.01
CA LYS A 198 20.86 -21.86 27.42
C LYS A 198 19.95 -22.16 26.21
N SER A 199 18.85 -22.86 26.46
CA SER A 199 17.81 -23.09 25.43
C SER A 199 16.89 -21.86 25.27
N LEU A 200 16.20 -21.74 24.13
CA LEU A 200 15.26 -20.64 23.90
C LEU A 200 14.05 -20.75 24.83
N GLU A 201 13.66 -21.97 25.18
CA GLU A 201 12.60 -22.32 26.11
C GLU A 201 12.92 -21.78 27.51
N GLU A 202 14.10 -22.09 28.04
CA GLU A 202 14.60 -21.57 29.32
C GLU A 202 14.64 -20.04 29.34
N LEU A 203 15.13 -19.42 28.25
CA LEU A 203 15.30 -17.97 28.18
C LEU A 203 13.98 -17.19 28.12
N LEU A 204 12.92 -17.84 27.64
CA LEU A 204 11.55 -17.33 27.64
C LEU A 204 10.82 -17.66 28.96
N GLY A 205 11.46 -18.36 29.91
CA GLY A 205 10.82 -18.79 31.15
C GLY A 205 9.77 -19.87 30.95
N ASN A 206 9.81 -20.60 29.82
CA ASN A 206 8.94 -21.73 29.56
C ASN A 206 9.67 -23.01 30.03
N GLU A 207 9.18 -23.67 31.07
CA GLU A 207 9.65 -25.02 31.38
C GLU A 207 9.39 -25.95 30.18
N PRO A 208 10.26 -26.94 29.92
CA PRO A 208 10.02 -27.95 28.89
C PRO A 208 8.77 -28.76 29.26
N ASP A 209 7.67 -28.50 28.55
CA ASP A 209 6.32 -29.00 28.84
C ASP A 209 6.26 -30.54 29.02
N LYS A 210 5.86 -30.98 30.21
CA LYS A 210 4.95 -32.12 30.37
C LYS A 210 3.50 -31.62 30.23
N LYS A 211 3.09 -31.06 29.09
CA LYS A 211 1.68 -30.71 28.87
C LYS A 211 1.19 -30.96 27.45
N THR A 212 -0.03 -31.48 27.43
CA THR A 212 -0.78 -32.07 26.32
C THR A 212 -1.16 -31.04 25.26
N LYS A 213 -1.48 -31.50 24.05
CA LYS A 213 -1.86 -30.69 22.87
C LYS A 213 -3.00 -29.67 23.09
N GLN A 214 -3.70 -29.72 24.22
CA GLN A 214 -4.82 -28.85 24.59
C GLN A 214 -4.38 -27.50 25.21
N ASP A 215 -3.18 -27.42 25.79
CA ASP A 215 -2.68 -26.20 26.45
C ASP A 215 -1.96 -25.23 25.47
N GLN A 216 -1.84 -25.63 24.20
CA GLN A 216 -1.19 -24.81 23.16
C GLN A 216 -2.09 -23.65 22.67
N ASP A 217 -3.40 -23.73 22.88
CA ASP A 217 -4.39 -22.75 22.41
C ASP A 217 -4.69 -21.62 23.43
N GLU A 218 -4.25 -21.73 24.69
CA GLU A 218 -4.53 -20.73 25.74
C GLU A 218 -3.49 -19.60 25.86
N ARG A 219 -2.39 -19.64 25.10
CA ARG A 219 -1.36 -18.59 25.16
C ARG A 219 -1.85 -17.34 24.42
N LYS A 220 -1.96 -16.21 25.15
CA LYS A 220 -2.39 -14.91 24.60
C LYS A 220 -1.65 -14.56 23.30
N ALA A 221 -2.40 -14.13 22.28
CA ALA A 221 -1.84 -13.58 21.05
C ALA A 221 -0.85 -12.44 21.40
N GLY A 222 0.39 -12.54 20.90
CA GLY A 222 1.45 -11.55 21.15
C GLY A 222 2.56 -12.00 22.11
N GLN A 223 2.47 -13.17 22.75
CA GLN A 223 3.60 -13.67 23.55
C GLN A 223 4.67 -14.35 22.67
N PRO A 224 5.96 -14.03 22.86
CA PRO A 224 7.06 -14.73 22.21
C PRO A 224 7.02 -16.23 22.48
N ARG A 225 7.21 -17.04 21.44
CA ARG A 225 7.27 -18.50 21.54
C ARG A 225 8.35 -19.08 20.64
N VAL A 226 8.93 -20.19 21.09
CA VAL A 226 9.82 -20.98 20.25
C VAL A 226 9.00 -21.67 19.17
N ARG A 227 9.48 -21.60 17.93
CA ARG A 227 8.91 -22.27 16.77
C ARG A 227 10.00 -22.92 15.95
N ASP A 228 9.65 -23.98 15.26
CA ASP A 228 10.51 -24.59 14.26
C ASP A 228 10.12 -24.17 12.85
N THR A 229 11.11 -23.85 12.04
CA THR A 229 10.92 -23.61 10.61
C THR A 229 10.70 -24.90 9.82
N GLY A 230 10.94 -26.07 10.42
CA GLY A 230 11.21 -27.29 9.67
C GLY A 230 12.44 -27.14 8.76
N LEU A 231 12.57 -28.05 7.79
CA LEU A 231 13.57 -27.96 6.74
C LEU A 231 13.12 -26.97 5.67
N PHE A 232 14.01 -26.07 5.26
CA PHE A 232 13.79 -25.16 4.15
C PHE A 232 15.03 -25.12 3.27
N ALA A 233 14.86 -24.71 2.01
CA ALA A 233 15.93 -24.66 1.02
C ALA A 233 16.59 -23.28 0.99
N ARG A 234 17.90 -23.25 0.67
CA ARG A 234 18.66 -22.00 0.50
C ARG A 234 18.11 -21.12 -0.62
N LEU A 235 17.51 -21.76 -1.62
CA LEU A 235 17.08 -21.13 -2.85
C LEU A 235 15.61 -20.70 -2.72
N GLY A 236 15.37 -19.39 -2.75
CA GLY A 236 14.03 -18.79 -2.65
C GLY A 236 13.85 -17.80 -1.51
N ALA A 237 14.74 -17.81 -0.51
CA ALA A 237 14.70 -16.95 0.68
C ALA A 237 13.41 -17.00 1.52
N TYR A 238 12.49 -17.91 1.19
CA TYR A 238 11.31 -18.19 2.00
C TYR A 238 11.68 -19.09 3.16
N ILE A 239 11.34 -18.64 4.36
CA ILE A 239 11.59 -19.34 5.61
C ILE A 239 10.24 -19.57 6.27
N PRO A 240 9.80 -20.83 6.45
CA PRO A 240 8.51 -21.13 7.08
C PRO A 240 8.40 -20.46 8.46
N GLY A 241 7.30 -19.75 8.68
CA GLY A 241 7.03 -18.99 9.91
C GLY A 241 7.68 -17.60 10.00
N LEU A 242 8.64 -17.28 9.13
CA LEU A 242 9.33 -15.98 9.08
C LEU A 242 9.10 -15.20 7.77
N GLY A 243 8.67 -15.87 6.70
CA GLY A 243 8.41 -15.27 5.40
C GLY A 243 9.67 -15.13 4.54
N MET A 244 9.66 -14.16 3.63
CA MET A 244 10.77 -13.89 2.72
C MET A 244 11.81 -12.98 3.39
N ASP A 245 12.96 -13.53 3.76
CA ASP A 245 14.06 -12.73 4.29
C ASP A 245 15.42 -13.29 3.87
N GLN A 246 16.16 -12.51 3.06
CA GLN A 246 17.44 -12.97 2.51
C GLN A 246 18.55 -13.01 3.55
N ASP A 247 18.54 -12.10 4.51
CA ASP A 247 19.62 -11.97 5.48
C ASP A 247 19.51 -13.07 6.53
N VAL A 248 18.30 -13.34 7.01
CA VAL A 248 18.02 -14.49 7.88
C VAL A 248 18.35 -15.79 7.15
N ALA A 249 17.94 -15.94 5.88
CA ALA A 249 18.25 -17.16 5.12
C ALA A 249 19.75 -17.36 4.95
N ARG A 250 20.50 -16.32 4.56
CA ARG A 250 21.96 -16.40 4.42
C ARG A 250 22.63 -16.77 5.74
N ALA A 251 22.22 -16.13 6.83
CA ALA A 251 22.75 -16.41 8.15
C ALA A 251 22.47 -17.86 8.56
N ALA A 252 21.23 -18.34 8.42
CA ALA A 252 20.86 -19.71 8.77
C ALA A 252 21.70 -20.77 8.02
N PHE A 253 21.98 -20.55 6.74
CA PHE A 253 22.80 -21.47 5.93
C PHE A 253 24.31 -21.36 6.16
N SER A 254 24.77 -20.29 6.82
CA SER A 254 26.18 -20.11 7.21
C SER A 254 26.55 -20.84 8.51
N LEU A 255 25.55 -21.29 9.28
CA LEU A 255 25.76 -22.01 10.54
C LEU A 255 26.13 -23.48 10.31
N SER A 256 26.84 -24.05 11.30
CA SER A 256 27.19 -25.47 11.40
C SER A 256 26.70 -26.04 12.73
N MET A 257 26.77 -27.36 12.91
CA MET A 257 26.45 -27.97 14.21
C MET A 257 27.43 -27.55 15.31
N ASP A 258 28.68 -27.22 14.95
CA ASP A 258 29.69 -26.72 15.90
C ASP A 258 29.47 -25.25 16.27
N LYS A 259 28.95 -24.45 15.33
CA LYS A 259 28.55 -23.05 15.55
C LYS A 259 27.07 -22.86 15.17
N PRO A 260 26.13 -23.33 16.01
CA PRO A 260 24.73 -23.38 15.65
C PRO A 260 23.96 -22.08 15.92
N VAL A 261 24.60 -21.04 16.45
CA VAL A 261 23.95 -19.76 16.80
C VAL A 261 24.60 -18.63 15.99
N PRO A 262 23.82 -17.72 15.38
CA PRO A 262 24.36 -16.57 14.66
C PRO A 262 24.99 -15.54 15.61
N ASP A 263 25.82 -14.64 15.08
CA ASP A 263 26.54 -13.63 15.88
C ASP A 263 25.70 -12.36 16.15
N LYS A 264 24.55 -12.21 15.48
CA LYS A 264 23.68 -11.03 15.59
C LYS A 264 22.20 -11.37 15.52
N VAL A 265 21.38 -10.43 15.96
CA VAL A 265 19.91 -10.48 15.79
C VAL A 265 19.51 -9.95 14.41
N PHE A 266 18.36 -10.40 13.90
CA PHE A 266 17.92 -10.04 12.55
C PHE A 266 16.59 -9.27 12.59
N PRO A 267 16.55 -8.00 12.17
CA PRO A 267 15.30 -7.31 11.95
C PRO A 267 14.62 -7.83 10.67
N ILE A 268 13.32 -8.10 10.74
CA ILE A 268 12.48 -8.51 9.61
C ILE A 268 11.26 -7.59 9.52
N GLY A 269 10.58 -7.55 8.36
CA GLY A 269 9.32 -6.80 8.20
C GLY A 269 9.46 -5.27 8.09
N GLY A 270 10.68 -4.75 7.99
CA GLY A 270 10.96 -3.33 7.77
C GLY A 270 10.51 -2.42 8.91
N SER A 271 9.94 -1.27 8.56
CA SER A 271 9.35 -0.30 9.49
C SER A 271 7.82 -0.39 9.57
N GLY A 272 7.24 -1.45 8.99
CA GLY A 272 5.79 -1.64 8.93
C GLY A 272 5.20 -2.31 10.18
N PRO A 273 3.89 -2.58 10.20
CA PRO A 273 3.20 -3.22 11.34
C PRO A 273 3.71 -4.64 11.64
N ASN A 274 4.41 -5.26 10.69
CA ASN A 274 4.99 -6.59 10.80
C ASN A 274 6.47 -6.58 11.24
N ALA A 275 7.01 -5.41 11.60
CA ALA A 275 8.39 -5.27 12.07
C ALA A 275 8.65 -6.18 13.27
N ALA A 276 9.73 -6.95 13.22
CA ALA A 276 10.09 -7.88 14.28
C ALA A 276 11.60 -8.11 14.33
N PHE A 277 12.09 -8.65 15.44
CA PHE A 277 13.43 -9.21 15.55
C PHE A 277 13.36 -10.73 15.66
N VAL A 278 14.29 -11.42 15.00
CA VAL A 278 14.40 -12.87 15.02
C VAL A 278 15.70 -13.30 15.68
N VAL A 279 15.57 -14.24 16.60
CA VAL A 279 16.66 -14.97 17.25
C VAL A 279 16.46 -16.45 16.95
N PHE A 280 17.49 -17.15 16.50
CA PHE A 280 17.35 -18.54 16.07
C PHE A 280 18.61 -19.37 16.31
N LYS A 281 18.43 -20.69 16.37
CA LYS A 281 19.50 -21.70 16.50
C LYS A 281 19.32 -22.78 15.45
N LEU A 282 20.41 -23.20 14.83
CA LEU A 282 20.44 -24.36 13.95
C LEU A 282 20.20 -25.64 14.77
N VAL A 283 19.12 -26.34 14.41
CA VAL A 283 18.72 -27.61 15.05
C VAL A 283 19.11 -28.80 14.19
N LYS A 284 18.87 -28.69 12.88
CA LYS A 284 19.10 -29.76 11.91
C LYS A 284 19.56 -29.16 10.60
N ARG A 285 20.57 -29.80 10.00
CA ARG A 285 21.03 -29.57 8.64
C ARG A 285 20.89 -30.86 7.86
N GLN A 286 20.44 -30.75 6.61
CA GLN A 286 20.38 -31.86 5.67
C GLN A 286 21.13 -31.44 4.41
N ASP A 287 22.25 -32.08 4.16
CA ASP A 287 23.00 -31.88 2.93
C ASP A 287 22.31 -32.61 1.77
N PRO A 288 22.42 -32.09 0.54
CA PRO A 288 21.82 -32.71 -0.62
C PRO A 288 22.40 -34.11 -0.87
N ASP A 289 21.52 -35.05 -1.23
CA ASP A 289 21.96 -36.38 -1.65
C ASP A 289 22.71 -36.29 -2.99
N MET A 290 24.03 -36.39 -2.92
CA MET A 290 24.90 -36.28 -4.09
C MET A 290 24.69 -37.43 -5.09
N LYS A 291 24.06 -38.54 -4.69
CA LYS A 291 23.69 -39.62 -5.63
C LYS A 291 22.56 -39.20 -6.58
N GLN A 292 21.69 -38.29 -6.13
CA GLN A 292 20.59 -37.73 -6.93
C GLN A 292 21.01 -36.49 -7.72
N TYR A 293 22.22 -35.96 -7.47
CA TYR A 293 22.74 -34.77 -8.14
C TYR A 293 22.75 -34.88 -9.66
N PRO A 294 23.15 -35.99 -10.32
CA PRO A 294 23.14 -36.09 -11.77
C PRO A 294 21.76 -35.83 -12.40
N GLN A 295 20.69 -36.33 -11.76
CA GLN A 295 19.30 -36.14 -12.21
C GLN A 295 18.81 -34.72 -11.91
N ALA A 296 19.24 -34.13 -10.79
CA ALA A 296 18.88 -32.77 -10.41
C ALA A 296 19.68 -31.68 -11.16
N LYS A 297 20.86 -32.00 -11.68
CA LYS A 297 21.82 -31.05 -12.30
C LYS A 297 21.20 -30.26 -13.44
N GLU A 298 20.51 -30.93 -14.36
CA GLU A 298 19.89 -30.27 -15.52
C GLU A 298 18.73 -29.37 -15.12
N ARG A 299 17.92 -29.79 -14.13
CA ARG A 299 16.84 -28.97 -13.58
C ARG A 299 17.40 -27.71 -12.90
N ILE A 300 18.42 -27.88 -12.05
CA ILE A 300 19.09 -26.77 -11.36
C ILE A 300 19.75 -25.83 -12.36
N ARG A 301 20.44 -26.37 -13.38
CA ARG A 301 21.05 -25.59 -14.46
C ARG A 301 20.00 -24.76 -15.19
N LYS A 302 18.89 -25.37 -15.63
CA LYS A 302 17.79 -24.67 -16.32
C LYS A 302 17.21 -23.54 -15.46
N MET A 303 16.98 -23.77 -14.17
CA MET A 303 16.49 -22.78 -13.22
C MET A 303 17.48 -21.62 -12.98
N LEU A 304 18.78 -21.91 -12.83
CA LEU A 304 19.80 -20.87 -12.67
C LEU A 304 19.94 -20.03 -13.94
N LEU A 305 19.90 -20.68 -15.11
CA LEU A 305 19.94 -20.01 -16.41
C LEU A 305 18.69 -19.19 -16.67
N SER A 306 17.48 -19.64 -16.32
CA SER A 306 16.24 -18.86 -16.49
C SER A 306 16.23 -17.62 -15.59
N ARG A 307 16.86 -17.69 -14.41
CA ARG A 307 17.01 -16.55 -13.51
C ARG A 307 18.10 -15.57 -13.95
N ARG A 308 19.24 -16.04 -14.49
CA ARG A 308 20.37 -15.19 -14.90
C ARG A 308 20.21 -14.57 -16.29
N ARG A 309 19.62 -15.28 -17.26
CA ARG A 309 19.49 -14.81 -18.65
C ARG A 309 18.78 -13.46 -18.80
N PRO A 310 17.63 -13.19 -18.13
CA PRO A 310 16.96 -11.90 -18.25
C PRO A 310 17.81 -10.74 -17.71
N ALA A 311 18.51 -10.95 -16.59
CA ALA A 311 19.36 -9.93 -15.99
C ALA A 311 20.58 -9.60 -16.88
N GLN A 312 21.22 -10.62 -17.47
CA GLN A 312 22.32 -10.39 -18.40
C GLN A 312 21.87 -9.77 -19.73
N LEU A 313 20.71 -10.20 -20.25
CA LEU A 313 20.11 -9.59 -21.44
C LEU A 313 19.79 -8.11 -21.20
N ALA A 314 19.19 -7.78 -20.05
CA ALA A 314 18.90 -6.40 -19.68
C ALA A 314 20.17 -5.55 -19.54
N ALA A 315 21.22 -6.08 -18.90
CA ALA A 315 22.50 -5.40 -18.78
C ALA A 315 23.17 -5.18 -20.14
N TRP A 316 23.17 -6.21 -21.01
CA TRP A 316 23.69 -6.12 -22.36
C TRP A 316 22.90 -5.12 -23.22
N LEU A 317 21.56 -5.16 -23.19
CA LEU A 317 20.71 -4.19 -23.89
C LEU A 317 20.96 -2.75 -23.41
N LYS A 318 21.15 -2.55 -22.11
CA LYS A 318 21.49 -1.24 -21.54
C LYS A 318 22.83 -0.73 -22.07
N GLN A 319 23.85 -1.59 -22.11
CA GLN A 319 25.16 -1.25 -22.64
C GLN A 319 25.14 -1.02 -24.16
N ALA A 320 24.46 -1.88 -24.91
CA ALA A 320 24.31 -1.75 -26.36
C ALA A 320 23.58 -0.44 -26.73
N ARG A 321 22.54 -0.05 -26.00
CA ARG A 321 21.87 1.25 -26.18
C ARG A 321 22.79 2.44 -25.91
N HIS A 322 23.69 2.33 -24.93
CA HIS A 322 24.65 3.40 -24.63
C HIS A 322 25.76 3.52 -25.69
N GLN A 323 26.06 2.44 -26.41
CA GLN A 323 27.12 2.41 -27.43
C GLN A 323 26.58 2.58 -28.87
N ALA A 324 25.26 2.48 -29.06
CA ALA A 324 24.64 2.67 -30.36
C ALA A 324 24.57 4.15 -30.72
N ASP A 325 24.94 4.48 -31.95
CA ASP A 325 24.56 5.76 -32.58
C ASP A 325 23.08 5.66 -32.98
N ILE A 326 22.21 6.21 -32.14
CA ILE A 326 20.76 6.17 -32.35
C ILE A 326 20.36 7.39 -33.18
N GLN A 327 20.26 7.20 -34.49
CA GLN A 327 19.66 8.20 -35.38
C GLN A 327 18.14 8.00 -35.42
N ALA A 328 17.41 8.88 -34.74
CA ALA A 328 15.95 8.89 -34.81
C ALA A 328 15.51 9.49 -36.15
N ASN A 329 14.83 8.69 -36.99
CA ASN A 329 14.21 9.20 -38.20
C ASN A 329 12.99 10.07 -37.82
N GLN A 330 13.23 11.38 -37.68
CA GLN A 330 12.19 12.33 -37.26
C GLN A 330 11.00 12.39 -38.23
N ALA A 331 11.20 12.11 -39.52
CA ALA A 331 10.11 12.09 -40.50
C ALA A 331 9.09 10.98 -40.20
N PHE A 332 9.54 9.85 -39.66
CA PHE A 332 8.65 8.74 -39.30
C PHE A 332 7.94 8.98 -37.97
N LEU A 333 8.57 9.66 -37.00
CA LEU A 333 7.96 10.03 -35.72
C LEU A 333 6.86 11.10 -35.86
N ALA A 334 6.96 11.96 -36.87
CA ALA A 334 5.94 12.97 -37.17
C ALA A 334 4.64 12.36 -37.72
N ASP A 335 4.70 11.23 -38.44
CA ASP A 335 3.55 10.55 -39.05
C ASP A 335 2.73 9.70 -38.06
N ILE A 336 3.33 9.31 -36.93
CA ILE A 336 2.68 8.57 -35.83
C ILE A 336 2.18 9.50 -34.72
N THR A 337 2.31 10.81 -34.90
CA THR A 337 1.76 11.80 -33.96
C THR A 337 0.26 11.94 -34.22
N PRO A 338 -0.65 11.57 -33.29
CA PRO A 338 -2.06 11.84 -33.47
C PRO A 338 -2.28 13.35 -33.67
N PRO A 339 -3.22 13.78 -34.52
CA PRO A 339 -3.40 15.17 -34.90
C PRO A 339 -3.84 15.99 -33.68
N GLY A 340 -2.89 16.64 -33.02
CA GLY A 340 -3.17 17.44 -31.82
C GLY A 340 -1.96 18.11 -31.17
N MET A 341 -0.72 17.71 -31.48
CA MET A 341 0.48 18.36 -30.96
C MET A 341 1.35 18.97 -32.07
N ARG A 342 0.76 19.87 -32.89
CA ARG A 342 1.55 20.93 -33.54
C ARG A 342 1.41 22.18 -32.68
N GLY A 343 2.41 22.40 -31.84
CA GLY A 343 2.48 23.56 -30.96
C GLY A 343 2.42 24.86 -31.75
N ARG A 344 1.57 25.77 -31.24
CA ARG A 344 1.59 27.20 -31.52
C ARG A 344 2.96 27.77 -31.14
N SER A 345 3.56 28.51 -32.07
CA SER A 345 4.58 29.53 -31.81
C SER A 345 3.98 30.73 -31.09
#